data_AF-A0A935JSS0-F1
#
_entry.id   AF-A0A935JSS0-F1
#
_cell.length_a   1.000
_cell.length_b   1.000
_cell.length_c   1.000
_cell.angle_alpha   90.00
_cell.angle_beta   90.00
_cell.angle_gamma   90.00
#
_symmetry.space_group_name_H-M   'P 1'
#
loop_
_entity.id
_entity.type
_entity.pdbx_description
1 polymer ?
#
loop_
_entity_poly.entity_id
_entity_poly.type
_entity_poly.pdbx_seq_one_letter_code
_entity_poly.pdbx_strand_id
1 'polypeptide(L)'
;MKKALIQADLVIPACQYACEYLTRNHRKQESYWWQQQAERQLVIDHQADVERSELVDSDQIMAYESDDATQTYLAEKLRETGKITKAWIAQKKVQYYPEYPVLVIVVECNRLLVNEMTLIDQLREALYLGCAFFIISKRDLTKL
;
A
#
# COMPACT_ATOMS: atom_id res chain seq x y z
N MET A 1 15.24 -12.76 20.06
CA MET A 1 15.42 -11.37 19.58
C MET A 1 15.76 -11.32 18.09
N LYS A 2 16.85 -11.91 17.58
CA LYS A 2 17.20 -11.81 16.14
C LYS A 2 16.13 -12.30 15.14
N LYS A 3 15.28 -13.27 15.52
CA LYS A 3 14.16 -13.74 14.69
C LYS A 3 13.10 -12.65 14.42
N ALA A 4 12.96 -11.67 15.31
CA ALA A 4 12.03 -10.54 15.12
C ALA A 4 12.52 -9.58 14.03
N LEU A 5 13.82 -9.61 13.65
CA LEU A 5 14.34 -8.78 12.56
C LEU A 5 13.85 -9.21 11.17
N ILE A 6 13.11 -10.32 11.10
CA ILE A 6 12.55 -10.88 9.87
C ILE A 6 11.08 -10.43 9.68
N GLN A 7 10.45 -9.92 10.75
CA GLN A 7 9.07 -9.43 10.74
C GLN A 7 9.11 -7.93 10.99
N ALA A 8 8.85 -7.14 9.95
CA ALA A 8 9.10 -5.70 9.96
C ALA A 8 8.37 -4.97 11.09
N ASP A 9 7.12 -5.35 11.34
CA ASP A 9 6.26 -4.86 12.43
C ASP A 9 6.82 -5.14 13.83
N LEU A 10 7.69 -6.14 13.97
CA LEU A 10 8.31 -6.51 15.25
C LEU A 10 9.73 -5.98 15.43
N VAL A 11 10.37 -5.45 14.39
CA VAL A 11 11.76 -4.99 14.44
C VAL A 11 11.92 -3.88 15.48
N ILE A 12 11.12 -2.81 15.42
CA ILE A 12 11.26 -1.65 16.31
C ILE A 12 10.99 -2.03 17.77
N PRO A 13 9.87 -2.68 18.14
CA PRO A 13 9.63 -3.10 19.52
C PRO A 13 10.72 -4.04 20.07
N ALA A 14 11.19 -4.98 19.24
CA ALA A 14 12.26 -5.89 19.66
C ALA A 14 13.60 -5.17 19.86
N CYS A 15 13.93 -4.20 19.00
CA CYS A 15 15.14 -3.39 19.14
C CYS A 15 15.09 -2.49 20.37
N GLN A 16 13.94 -1.88 20.66
CA GLN A 16 13.74 -1.07 21.87
C GLN A 16 13.93 -1.92 23.13
N TYR A 17 13.28 -3.08 23.21
CA TYR A 17 13.43 -3.99 24.34
C TYR A 17 14.87 -4.49 24.51
N ALA A 18 15.55 -4.83 23.41
CA ALA A 18 16.95 -5.25 23.44
C ALA A 18 17.88 -4.13 23.92
N CYS A 19 17.64 -2.90 23.46
CA CYS A 19 18.40 -1.72 23.84
C CYS A 19 18.25 -1.41 25.33
N GLU A 20 17.02 -1.43 25.86
CA GLU A 20 16.76 -1.24 27.29
C GLU A 20 17.44 -2.30 28.15
N TYR A 21 17.29 -3.58 27.79
CA TYR A 21 17.91 -4.69 28.51
C TYR A 21 19.44 -4.54 28.55
N LEU A 22 20.07 -4.28 27.41
CA LEU A 22 21.53 -4.18 27.31
C LEU A 22 22.08 -2.95 28.04
N THR A 23 21.35 -1.84 27.99
CA THR A 23 21.70 -0.61 28.71
C THR A 23 21.67 -0.84 30.23
N ARG A 24 20.63 -1.52 30.74
CA ARG A 24 20.53 -1.89 32.17
C ARG A 24 21.64 -2.84 32.62
N ASN A 25 22.22 -3.61 31.70
CA ASN A 25 23.32 -4.55 31.97
C ASN A 25 24.71 -3.96 31.62
N HIS A 26 24.84 -2.64 31.46
CA HIS A 26 26.09 -1.95 31.12
C HIS A 26 26.73 -2.36 29.78
N ARG A 27 25.98 -3.00 28.87
CA ARG A 27 26.44 -3.47 27.55
C ARG A 27 26.15 -2.42 26.47
N LYS A 28 26.67 -1.21 26.67
CA LYS A 28 26.33 -0.01 25.87
C LYS A 28 26.71 -0.10 24.38
N GLN A 29 27.79 -0.80 24.04
CA GLN A 29 28.18 -0.98 22.64
C GLN A 29 27.17 -1.85 21.87
N GLU A 30 26.63 -2.87 22.52
CA GLU A 30 25.64 -3.76 21.89
C GLU A 30 24.26 -3.11 21.82
N SER A 31 23.88 -2.28 22.81
CA SER A 31 22.63 -1.52 22.76
C SER A 31 22.61 -0.55 21.57
N TYR A 32 23.74 0.09 21.26
CA TYR A 32 23.88 0.97 20.11
C TYR A 32 23.61 0.26 18.78
N TRP A 33 24.04 -1.00 18.63
CA TRP A 33 23.74 -1.79 17.43
C TRP A 33 22.23 -1.97 17.24
N TRP A 34 21.48 -2.30 18.31
CA TRP A 34 20.02 -2.44 18.25
C TRP A 34 19.31 -1.12 17.99
N GLN A 35 19.81 -0.02 18.57
CA GLN A 35 19.30 1.32 18.27
C GLN A 35 19.46 1.65 16.78
N GLN A 36 20.63 1.39 16.19
CA GLN A 36 20.83 1.58 14.75
C GLN A 36 19.89 0.73 13.89
N GLN A 37 19.55 -0.49 14.31
CA GLN A 37 18.57 -1.30 13.57
C GLN A 37 17.17 -0.68 13.62
N ALA A 38 16.72 -0.20 14.78
CA ALA A 38 15.45 0.50 14.90
C ALA A 38 15.40 1.78 14.05
N GLU A 39 16.47 2.57 14.07
CA GLU A 39 16.57 3.80 13.26
C GLU A 39 16.51 3.48 11.76
N ARG A 40 17.19 2.43 11.30
CA ARG A 40 17.09 1.98 9.90
C ARG A 40 15.68 1.54 9.55
N GLN A 41 15.01 0.83 10.45
CA GLN A 41 13.65 0.38 10.23
C GLN A 41 12.66 1.54 10.09
N LEU A 42 12.77 2.57 10.95
CA LEU A 42 11.96 3.78 10.84
C LEU A 42 12.12 4.48 9.49
N VAL A 43 13.33 4.51 8.94
CA VAL A 43 13.57 5.07 7.60
C VAL A 43 12.87 4.23 6.53
N ILE A 44 12.93 2.90 6.62
CA ILE A 44 12.22 2.00 5.69
C ILE A 44 10.71 2.23 5.76
N ASP A 45 10.14 2.27 6.97
CA ASP A 45 8.70 2.47 7.19
C ASP A 45 8.25 3.81 6.60
N HIS A 46 9.01 4.88 6.85
CA HIS A 46 8.71 6.19 6.30
C HIS A 46 8.75 6.21 4.76
N GLN A 47 9.75 5.58 4.14
CA GLN A 47 9.84 5.50 2.68
C GLN A 47 8.70 4.66 2.09
N ALA A 48 8.32 3.57 2.78
CA ALA A 48 7.19 2.74 2.40
C ALA A 48 5.87 3.52 2.41
N ASP A 49 5.66 4.36 3.43
CA ASP A 49 4.48 5.22 3.55
C ASP A 49 4.43 6.27 2.44
N VAL A 50 5.55 6.96 2.19
CA VAL A 50 5.66 7.97 1.12
C VAL A 50 5.32 7.34 -0.22
N GLU A 51 5.94 6.20 -0.55
CA GLU A 51 5.69 5.46 -1.80
C GLU A 51 4.21 5.05 -1.96
N ARG A 52 3.51 4.74 -0.85
CA ARG A 52 2.12 4.27 -0.85
C ARG A 52 1.08 5.38 -0.78
N SER A 53 1.48 6.59 -0.40
CA SER A 53 0.57 7.71 -0.16
C SER A 53 0.01 8.33 -1.45
N GLU A 54 0.75 8.21 -2.56
CA GLU A 54 0.42 8.85 -3.83
C GLU A 54 0.72 7.94 -5.03
N LEU A 55 -0.03 8.15 -6.10
CA LEU A 55 0.22 7.59 -7.43
C LEU A 55 0.70 8.72 -8.34
N VAL A 56 1.92 8.61 -8.84
CA VAL A 56 2.58 9.63 -9.68
C VAL A 56 2.97 9.06 -11.05
N ASP A 57 3.15 9.92 -12.05
CA ASP A 57 3.43 9.54 -13.45
C ASP A 57 4.68 8.65 -13.62
N SER A 58 5.68 8.84 -12.75
CA SER A 58 6.91 8.04 -12.77
C SER A 58 6.76 6.63 -12.18
N ASP A 59 5.61 6.30 -11.60
CA ASP A 59 5.38 4.99 -11.00
C ASP A 59 5.34 3.88 -12.05
N GLN A 60 6.03 2.79 -11.75
CA GLN A 60 5.97 1.60 -12.59
C GLN A 60 4.70 0.81 -12.28
N ILE A 61 3.84 0.65 -13.29
CA ILE A 61 2.63 -0.16 -13.20
C ILE A 61 2.86 -1.52 -13.83
N MET A 62 2.46 -2.58 -13.14
CA MET A 62 2.54 -3.96 -13.60
C MET A 62 1.17 -4.64 -13.58
N ALA A 63 1.04 -5.73 -14.32
CA ALA A 63 -0.17 -6.54 -14.29
C ALA A 63 -0.37 -7.10 -12.88
N TYR A 64 -1.58 -6.98 -12.36
CA TYR A 64 -1.93 -7.59 -11.08
C TYR A 64 -2.30 -9.07 -11.31
N GLU A 65 -1.52 -9.97 -10.73
CA GLU A 65 -1.83 -11.39 -10.67
C GLU A 65 -2.83 -11.62 -9.54
N SER A 66 -4.10 -11.37 -9.84
CA SER A 66 -5.20 -11.43 -8.87
C SER A 66 -5.58 -12.85 -8.50
N ASP A 67 -6.07 -13.03 -7.28
CA ASP A 67 -6.92 -14.17 -6.93
C ASP A 67 -8.38 -13.93 -7.39
N ASP A 68 -9.11 -15.03 -7.65
CA ASP A 68 -10.49 -14.98 -8.14
C ASP A 68 -11.46 -14.27 -7.18
N ALA A 69 -11.19 -14.29 -5.86
CA ALA A 69 -12.06 -13.68 -4.87
C ALA A 69 -11.98 -12.15 -4.95
N THR A 70 -10.78 -11.59 -5.05
CA THR A 70 -10.58 -10.14 -5.25
C THR A 70 -11.22 -9.65 -6.55
N GLN A 71 -11.04 -10.39 -7.65
CA GLN A 71 -11.69 -10.02 -8.92
C GLN A 71 -13.21 -10.03 -8.82
N THR A 72 -13.78 -11.08 -8.21
CA THR A 72 -15.23 -11.23 -8.08
C THR A 72 -15.81 -10.11 -7.21
N TYR A 73 -15.19 -9.84 -6.06
CA TYR A 73 -15.59 -8.77 -5.15
C TYR A 73 -15.59 -7.40 -5.85
N LEU A 74 -14.51 -7.07 -6.57
CA LEU A 74 -14.42 -5.82 -7.32
C LEU A 74 -15.46 -5.76 -8.43
N ALA A 75 -15.66 -6.84 -9.19
CA ALA A 75 -16.64 -6.88 -10.25
C ALA A 75 -18.07 -6.64 -9.73
N GLU A 76 -18.43 -7.21 -8.58
CA GLU A 76 -19.72 -6.99 -7.93
C GLU A 76 -19.87 -5.54 -7.47
N LYS A 77 -18.90 -5.01 -6.71
CA LYS A 77 -18.96 -3.64 -6.17
C LYS A 77 -18.97 -2.58 -7.24
N LEU A 78 -18.19 -2.75 -8.31
CA LEU A 78 -18.18 -1.81 -9.42
C LEU A 78 -19.49 -1.86 -10.20
N ARG A 79 -20.12 -3.04 -10.33
CA ARG A 79 -21.41 -3.22 -11.00
C ARG A 79 -22.57 -2.60 -10.20
N GLU A 80 -22.54 -2.66 -8.87
CA GLU A 80 -23.54 -2.03 -7.99
C GLU A 80 -23.73 -0.53 -8.27
N THR A 81 -22.68 0.15 -8.76
CA THR A 81 -22.77 1.58 -9.10
C THR A 81 -23.67 1.87 -10.31
N GLY A 82 -23.84 0.93 -11.23
CA GLY A 82 -24.54 1.10 -12.51
C GLY A 82 -23.94 2.15 -13.46
N LYS A 83 -22.82 2.78 -13.11
CA LYS A 83 -22.23 3.94 -13.79
C LYS A 83 -20.94 3.62 -14.55
N ILE A 84 -20.31 2.50 -14.20
CA ILE A 84 -19.02 2.05 -14.73
C ILE A 84 -19.28 1.10 -15.89
N THR A 85 -18.68 1.39 -17.04
CA THR A 85 -18.82 0.58 -18.26
C THR A 85 -17.69 -0.42 -18.41
N LYS A 86 -16.48 -0.06 -17.96
CA LYS A 86 -15.29 -0.93 -17.94
C LYS A 86 -14.43 -0.62 -16.73
N ALA A 87 -13.72 -1.63 -16.25
CA ALA A 87 -12.73 -1.48 -15.22
C ALA A 87 -11.51 -2.37 -15.50
N TRP A 88 -10.34 -1.92 -15.07
CA TRP A 88 -9.09 -2.65 -15.11
C TRP A 88 -8.43 -2.57 -13.74
N ILE A 89 -7.70 -3.63 -13.38
CA ILE A 89 -6.88 -3.67 -12.18
C ILE A 89 -5.43 -3.86 -12.58
N ALA A 90 -4.56 -3.08 -11.96
CA ALA A 90 -3.12 -3.17 -12.08
C ALA A 90 -2.49 -3.03 -10.69
N GLN A 91 -1.19 -3.24 -10.60
CA GLN A 91 -0.43 -3.10 -9.38
C GLN A 91 0.67 -2.06 -9.58
N LYS A 92 0.78 -1.11 -8.64
CA LYS A 92 1.97 -0.25 -8.55
C LYS A 92 3.11 -1.09 -8.00
N LYS A 93 4.25 -1.07 -8.69
CA LYS A 93 5.47 -1.72 -8.23
C LYS A 93 6.03 -0.92 -7.06
N VAL A 94 6.12 -1.57 -5.91
CA VAL A 94 6.67 -0.99 -4.68
C VAL A 94 8.04 -1.58 -4.38
N GLN A 95 8.94 -0.76 -3.87
CA GLN A 95 10.29 -1.17 -3.47
C GLN A 95 10.30 -1.71 -2.03
N TYR A 96 9.62 -1.01 -1.12
CA TYR A 96 9.56 -1.39 0.28
C TYR A 96 8.31 -2.24 0.51
N TYR A 97 8.43 -3.35 1.23
CA TYR A 97 7.35 -4.30 1.50
C TYR A 97 6.53 -4.77 0.27
N PRO A 98 7.17 -5.40 -0.73
CA PRO A 98 6.50 -5.88 -1.94
C PRO A 98 5.40 -6.92 -1.70
N GLU A 99 5.41 -7.59 -0.55
CA GLU A 99 4.38 -8.52 -0.10
C GLU A 99 3.04 -7.86 0.24
N TYR A 100 3.01 -6.54 0.46
CA TYR A 100 1.78 -5.76 0.64
C TYR A 100 1.56 -4.90 -0.62
N PRO A 101 0.75 -5.37 -1.58
CA PRO A 101 0.61 -4.73 -2.88
C PRO A 101 -0.12 -3.39 -2.77
N VAL A 102 0.06 -2.56 -3.79
CA VAL A 102 -0.72 -1.33 -3.98
C VAL A 102 -1.48 -1.46 -5.28
N LEU A 103 -2.81 -1.52 -5.19
CA LEU A 103 -3.66 -1.73 -6.35
C LEU A 103 -4.01 -0.41 -7.04
N VAL A 104 -4.04 -0.43 -8.36
CA VAL A 104 -4.51 0.69 -9.19
C VAL A 104 -5.73 0.21 -9.97
N ILE A 105 -6.87 0.76 -9.63
CA ILE A 105 -8.17 0.44 -10.24
C ILE A 105 -8.51 1.56 -11.21
N VAL A 106 -8.53 1.22 -12.50
CA VAL A 106 -8.88 2.14 -13.56
C VAL A 106 -10.34 1.94 -13.91
N VAL A 107 -11.14 2.99 -13.88
CA VAL A 107 -12.57 2.94 -14.24
C VAL A 107 -12.86 3.79 -15.49
N GLU A 108 -13.71 3.27 -16.36
CA GLU A 108 -14.32 4.00 -17.46
C GLU A 108 -15.82 4.14 -17.19
N CYS A 109 -16.32 5.37 -17.21
CA CYS A 109 -17.70 5.69 -16.84
C CYS A 109 -18.53 6.14 -18.04
N ASN A 110 -19.86 6.02 -17.94
CA ASN A 110 -20.77 6.55 -18.96
C ASN A 110 -20.82 8.10 -18.91
N ARG A 111 -20.36 8.74 -19.98
CA ARG A 111 -19.99 10.17 -20.02
C ARG A 111 -21.15 11.15 -19.82
N LEU A 112 -22.39 10.73 -20.02
CA LEU A 112 -23.56 11.62 -20.00
C LEU A 112 -24.20 11.76 -18.61
N LEU A 113 -23.83 10.92 -17.64
CA LEU A 113 -24.61 10.74 -16.40
C LEU A 113 -23.78 10.76 -15.11
N VAL A 114 -22.47 11.00 -15.18
CA VAL A 114 -21.57 10.72 -14.05
C VAL A 114 -20.65 11.90 -13.75
N ASN A 115 -20.71 12.38 -12.51
CA ASN A 115 -19.63 13.14 -11.90
C ASN A 115 -18.55 12.15 -11.43
N GLU A 116 -17.43 12.11 -12.15
CA GLU A 116 -16.36 11.13 -11.92
C GLU A 116 -15.71 11.28 -10.55
N MET A 117 -15.49 12.50 -10.06
CA MET A 117 -14.91 12.75 -8.74
C MET A 117 -15.80 12.16 -7.64
N THR A 118 -17.09 12.47 -7.66
CA THR A 118 -18.05 11.95 -6.67
C THR A 118 -18.15 10.42 -6.73
N LEU A 119 -18.07 9.82 -7.91
CA LEU A 119 -18.08 8.37 -8.05
C LEU A 119 -16.81 7.74 -7.48
N ILE A 120 -15.64 8.34 -7.74
CA ILE A 120 -14.36 7.87 -7.20
C ILE A 120 -14.37 7.93 -5.68
N ASP A 121 -14.86 9.02 -5.08
CA ASP A 121 -14.97 9.16 -3.63
C ASP A 121 -15.92 8.10 -3.04
N GLN A 122 -17.09 7.90 -3.65
CA GLN A 122 -18.04 6.84 -3.24
C GLN A 122 -17.40 5.45 -3.29
N LEU A 123 -16.62 5.16 -4.34
CA LEU A 123 -15.93 3.87 -4.44
C LEU A 123 -14.80 3.74 -3.42
N ARG A 124 -14.07 4.82 -3.11
CA ARG A 124 -13.03 4.81 -2.07
C ARG A 124 -13.62 4.49 -0.70
N GLU A 125 -14.80 4.99 -0.39
CA GLU A 125 -15.50 4.70 0.87
C GLU A 125 -16.13 3.29 0.88
N ALA A 126 -16.60 2.81 -0.27
CA ALA A 126 -17.31 1.52 -0.36
C ALA A 126 -16.38 0.32 -0.51
N LEU A 127 -15.18 0.49 -1.08
CA LEU A 127 -14.25 -0.61 -1.31
C LEU A 127 -13.38 -0.85 -0.07
N TYR A 128 -13.50 -2.04 0.49
CA TYR A 128 -12.58 -2.54 1.49
C TYR A 128 -11.67 -3.60 0.86
N LEU A 129 -10.43 -3.20 0.56
CA LEU A 129 -9.37 -4.10 0.10
C LEU A 129 -8.36 -4.21 1.25
N GLY A 130 -7.85 -5.42 1.53
CA GLY A 130 -6.85 -5.65 2.57
C GLY A 130 -5.47 -5.05 2.28
N CYS A 131 -5.39 -4.06 1.40
CA CYS A 131 -4.20 -3.40 0.91
C CYS A 131 -4.51 -1.97 0.49
N ALA A 132 -3.47 -1.16 0.28
CA ALA A 132 -3.65 0.19 -0.25
C ALA A 132 -4.10 0.12 -1.71
N PHE A 133 -4.97 1.06 -2.11
CA PHE A 133 -5.45 1.13 -3.48
C PHE A 133 -5.74 2.56 -3.92
N PHE A 134 -5.61 2.77 -5.23
CA PHE A 134 -6.00 3.98 -5.92
C PHE A 134 -7.11 3.66 -6.91
N ILE A 135 -8.04 4.60 -7.06
CA ILE A 135 -9.05 4.56 -8.11
C ILE A 135 -8.84 5.78 -8.99
N ILE A 136 -8.62 5.55 -10.28
CA ILE A 136 -8.40 6.59 -11.28
C ILE A 136 -9.36 6.46 -12.45
N SER A 137 -9.75 7.59 -13.02
CA SER A 137 -10.51 7.61 -14.27
C SER A 137 -9.55 7.29 -15.43
N LYS A 138 -10.01 6.50 -16.40
CA LYS A 138 -9.27 6.26 -17.65
C LYS A 138 -8.88 7.56 -18.37
N ARG A 139 -9.60 8.67 -18.15
CA ARG A 139 -9.24 9.98 -18.71
C ARG A 139 -7.93 10.52 -18.16
N ASP A 140 -7.69 10.33 -16.87
CA ASP A 140 -6.50 10.85 -16.20
C ASP A 140 -5.26 10.04 -16.60
N LEU A 141 -5.46 8.79 -17.01
CA LEU A 141 -4.42 7.93 -17.60
C LEU A 141 -3.83 8.43 -18.93
N THR A 142 -4.46 9.40 -19.60
CA THR A 142 -3.86 10.06 -20.78
C THR A 142 -3.04 11.30 -20.42
N LYS A 143 -3.00 11.66 -19.13
CA LYS A 143 -2.25 12.79 -18.59
C LYS A 143 -1.09 12.37 -17.69
N LEU A 144 -1.12 11.13 -17.18
CA LEU A 144 0.02 10.42 -16.60
C LEU A 144 0.97 9.97 -17.73
#